data_AF-A0A2D6L4Q3-F1
#
_entry.id   AF-A0A2D6L4Q3-F1
#
_cell.length_a   1.000
_cell.length_b   1.000
_cell.length_c   1.000
_cell.angle_alpha   90.00
_cell.angle_beta   90.00
_cell.angle_gamma   90.00
#
_symmetry.space_group_name_H-M   'P 1'
#
loop_
_entity.id
_entity.type
_entity.pdbx_description
1 polymer ?
#
loop_
_entity_poly.entity_id
_entity_poly.type
_entity_poly.pdbx_seq_one_letter_code
_entity_poly.pdbx_strand_id
1 'polypeptide(L)' 'MPELDFLGITSLALADAVNPCAIAVLTMVLVTILIQNPDKREKVLHGGLAFVFAIFIGYLFYGLILIQLFQSLAEFM' A
#
# COMPACT_ATOMS: atom_id res chain seq x y z
N MET A 1 -0.62 8.31 26.70
CA MET A 1 -0.15 8.02 25.33
C MET A 1 -0.52 6.57 25.13
N PRO A 2 -1.55 6.22 24.33
CA PRO A 2 -1.90 4.81 24.18
C PRO A 2 -0.65 4.15 23.64
N GLU A 3 -0.15 3.18 24.39
CA GLU A 3 0.93 2.30 23.99
C GLU A 3 0.52 1.81 22.60
N LEU A 4 1.26 2.22 21.57
CA LEU A 4 1.09 1.69 20.22
C LEU A 4 1.61 0.25 20.28
N ASP A 5 0.86 -0.59 20.98
CA ASP A 5 1.15 -1.99 21.17
C ASP A 5 1.14 -2.62 19.77
N PHE A 6 1.98 -3.62 19.58
CA PHE A 6 2.05 -4.36 18.32
C PHE A 6 0.65 -4.83 17.88
N LEU A 7 -0.24 -5.09 18.84
CA LEU A 7 -1.65 -5.40 18.64
C LEU A 7 -2.47 -4.26 18.01
N GLY A 8 -2.20 -3.01 18.38
CA GLY A 8 -2.85 -1.84 17.81
C GLY A 8 -2.49 -1.64 16.34
N ILE A 9 -1.20 -1.77 16.01
CA ILE A 9 -0.71 -1.68 14.62
C ILE A 9 -1.27 -2.84 13.80
N THR A 10 -1.27 -4.05 14.36
CA THR A 10 -1.77 -5.25 13.68
C THR A 10 -3.28 -5.19 13.44
N SER A 11 -4.07 -4.72 14.41
CA SER A 11 -5.52 -4.61 14.26
C SER A 11 -5.94 -3.55 13.25
N LEU A 12 -5.22 -2.41 13.20
CA LEU A 12 -5.45 -1.36 12.21
C LEU A 12 -5.10 -1.84 10.79
N ALA A 13 -3.98 -2.55 10.63
CA ALA A 13 -3.61 -3.17 9.37
C ALA A 13 -4.62 -4.24 8.93
N LEU A 14 -5.17 -5.03 9.86
CA LEU A 14 -6.19 -6.02 9.58
C LEU A 14 -7.48 -5.35 9.08
N ALA A 15 -7.90 -4.25 9.70
CA ALA A 15 -9.07 -3.49 9.30
C ALA A 15 -8.91 -2.86 7.90
N ASP A 16 -7.72 -2.38 7.55
CA ASP A 16 -7.44 -1.85 6.22
C ASP A 16 -7.41 -2.95 5.14
N ALA A 17 -6.94 -4.16 5.49
CA ALA A 17 -6.94 -5.30 4.57
C ALA A 17 -8.36 -5.76 4.15
N VAL A 18 -9.36 -5.64 5.03
CA VAL A 18 -10.78 -5.89 4.71
C VAL A 18 -11.53 -4.63 4.24
N ASN A 19 -10.83 -3.52 4.05
CA ASN A 19 -11.44 -2.28 3.58
C ASN A 19 -11.95 -2.45 2.13
N PRO A 20 -13.26 -2.31 1.87
CA PRO A 20 -13.81 -2.48 0.54
C PRO A 20 -13.20 -1.49 -0.48
N CYS A 21 -12.69 -0.34 -0.03
CA CYS A 21 -12.01 0.64 -0.88
C CYS A 21 -10.69 0.08 -1.46
N ALA A 22 -9.84 -0.52 -0.61
CA ALA A 22 -8.58 -1.10 -1.03
C ALA A 22 -8.80 -2.31 -1.96
N ILE A 23 -9.79 -3.14 -1.63
CA ILE A 23 -10.18 -4.30 -2.45
C ILE A 23 -10.71 -3.84 -3.81
N ALA A 24 -11.53 -2.78 -3.87
CA ALA A 24 -12.05 -2.24 -5.12
C ALA A 24 -10.92 -1.74 -6.05
N VAL A 25 -9.94 -1.01 -5.51
CA VAL A 25 -8.81 -0.51 -6.30
C VAL A 25 -7.93 -1.66 -6.80
N LEU A 26 -7.57 -2.60 -5.91
CA LEU A 26 -6.77 -3.77 -6.27
C LEU A 26 -7.45 -4.63 -7.34
N THR A 27 -8.75 -4.88 -7.18
CA THR A 27 -9.54 -5.66 -8.15
C THR A 27 -9.71 -4.94 -9.48
N MET A 28 -9.93 -3.62 -9.48
CA MET A 28 -10.05 -2.85 -10.72
C MET A 28 -8.75 -2.90 -11.55
N VAL A 29 -7.59 -2.78 -10.89
CA VAL A 29 -6.28 -2.91 -11.56
C VAL A 29 -6.06 -4.34 -12.06
N LEU A 30 -6.36 -5.36 -11.23
CA LEU A 30 -6.20 -6.76 -11.61
C LEU A 30 -7.10 -7.16 -12.79
N VAL A 31 -8.35 -6.69 -12.79
CA VAL A 31 -9.31 -6.89 -13.89
C VAL A 31 -8.83 -6.18 -15.16
N THR A 32 -8.29 -4.97 -15.05
CA THR A 32 -7.69 -4.26 -16.19
C THR A 32 -6.53 -5.06 -16.80
N ILE A 33 -5.66 -5.63 -15.97
CA ILE A 33 -4.54 -6.48 -16.42
C ILE A 33 -5.06 -7.78 -17.07
N LEU A 34 -6.11 -8.38 -16.50
CA LEU A 34 -6.74 -9.61 -16.99
C LEU A 34 -7.43 -9.39 -18.35
N ILE A 35 -8.16 -8.28 -18.52
CA ILE A 35 -8.81 -7.91 -19.78
C ILE A 35 -7.77 -7.68 -20.89
N GLN A 36 -6.62 -7.09 -20.56
CA GLN A 36 -5.54 -6.89 -21.54
C GLN A 36 -4.79 -8.18 -21.92
N ASN A 37 -4.83 -9.22 -21.08
CA ASN A 37 -4.09 -10.48 -21.31
C ASN A 37 -4.96 -11.71 -20.95
N PRO A 38 -6.01 -12.02 -21.73
CA PRO A 38 -7.02 -13.03 -21.37
C PRO A 38 -6.50 -14.47 -21.26
N ASP A 39 -5.37 -14.79 -21.90
CA ASP A 39 -4.88 -16.18 -22.03
C ASP A 39 -3.76 -16.55 -21.03
N LYS A 40 -3.16 -15.56 -20.33
CA LYS A 40 -1.97 -15.80 -19.48
C LYS A 40 -2.22 -15.44 -18.02
N ARG A 41 -2.82 -16.37 -17.29
CA ARG A 41 -3.10 -16.28 -15.83
C ARG A 41 -1.83 -16.02 -14.99
N GLU A 42 -0.66 -16.52 -15.41
CA GLU A 42 0.62 -16.24 -14.75
C GLU A 42 1.00 -14.75 -14.79
N LYS A 43 0.65 -14.04 -15.87
CA LYS A 43 0.91 -12.60 -15.98
C LYS A 43 0.04 -11.77 -15.04
N VAL A 44 -1.14 -12.28 -14.68
CA VAL A 44 -2.05 -11.62 -13.74
C VAL A 44 -1.44 -11.62 -12.33
N LEU A 45 -0.85 -12.75 -11.92
CA LEU A 45 -0.16 -12.86 -10.64
C LEU A 45 1.07 -11.95 -10.58
N HIS A 46 1.90 -11.96 -11.63
CA HIS A 46 3.06 -11.06 -11.73
C HIS A 46 2.64 -9.57 -11.79
N GLY A 47 1.54 -9.24 -12.48
CA GLY A 47 1.00 -7.89 -12.54
C GLY A 47 0.50 -7.38 -11.19
N GLY A 48 -0.24 -8.22 -10.45
CA GLY A 48 -0.65 -7.91 -9.08
C GLY A 48 0.55 -7.75 -8.14
N LEU A 49 1.55 -8.62 -8.25
CA LEU A 49 2.77 -8.54 -7.43
C LEU A 49 3.57 -7.27 -7.72
N ALA A 50 3.71 -6.89 -9.00
CA ALA A 50 4.35 -5.64 -9.39
C ALA A 50 3.61 -4.39 -8.88
N PHE A 51 2.27 -4.43 -8.85
CA PHE A 51 1.46 -3.33 -8.30
C PHE A 51 1.68 -3.16 -6.79
N VAL A 52 1.61 -4.25 -6.01
CA VAL A 52 1.90 -4.21 -4.57
C VAL A 52 3.31 -3.70 -4.32
N PHE A 53 4.27 -4.13 -5.13
CA PHE A 53 5.66 -3.69 -5.03
C PHE A 53 5.81 -2.18 -5.32
N ALA A 54 5.09 -1.65 -6.30
CA ALA A 54 5.09 -0.23 -6.62
C ALA A 54 4.49 0.61 -5.47
N ILE A 55 3.38 0.18 -4.88
CA ILE A 55 2.77 0.83 -3.71
C ILE A 55 3.75 0.78 -2.52
N PHE A 56 4.37 -0.36 -2.26
CA PHE A 56 5.35 -0.52 -1.19
C PHE A 56 6.52 0.46 -1.31
N ILE A 57 7.13 0.56 -2.50
CA ILE A 57 8.21 1.54 -2.76
C ILE A 57 7.69 2.97 -2.56
N GLY A 58 6.50 3.28 -3.08
CA GLY A 58 5.88 4.59 -2.94
C GLY A 58 5.73 5.00 -1.47
N TYR A 59 5.19 4.12 -0.62
CA TYR A 59 5.05 4.37 0.81
C TYR A 59 6.39 4.51 1.52
N LEU A 60 7.42 3.78 1.11
CA LEU A 60 8.77 3.89 1.68
C LEU A 60 9.37 5.27 1.39
N PHE A 61 9.27 5.73 0.14
CA PHE A 61 9.66 7.09 -0.24
C PHE A 61 8.82 8.15 0.48
N TYR A 62 7.50 7.95 0.57
CA TYR A 62 6.60 8.87 1.25
C TYR A 62 6.97 9.01 2.73
N GLY A 63 7.27 7.90 3.40
CA GLY A 63 7.76 7.90 4.79
C GLY A 63 9.07 8.66 4.95
N LEU A 64 10.05 8.44 4.06
CA LEU A 64 11.32 9.18 4.08
C LEU A 64 11.12 10.68 3.88
N ILE A 65 10.28 11.08 2.92
CA ILE A 65 9.96 12.48 2.65
C ILE A 65 9.28 13.10 3.86
N LEU A 66 8.30 12.40 4.47
CA LEU A 66 7.61 12.89 5.65
C LEU A 66 8.60 13.10 6.81
N ILE A 67 9.48 12.14 7.10
CA ILE A 67 10.45 12.28 8.19
C ILE A 67 11.35 13.50 7.97
N GLN A 68 11.86 13.70 6.75
CA GLN A 68 12.67 14.86 6.39
C GLN A 68 11.89 16.17 6.56
N LEU A 69 10.62 16.19 6.14
CA LEU A 69 9.74 17.33 6.32
C LEU A 69 9.53 17.62 7.81
N PHE A 70 9.19 16.61 8.62
CA PHE A 70 8.99 16.79 10.06
C PHE A 70 10.25 17.27 10.78
N GLN A 71 11.44 16.78 10.40
CA GLN A 71 12.71 17.27 10.95
C GLN A 71 12.98 18.72 10.59
N SER A 72 12.81 19.10 9.32
CA SER A 72 13.02 20.48 8.89
C SER A 72 12.04 21.46 9.56
N LEU A 73 10.80 21.03 9.76
CA LEU A 73 9.76 21.80 10.45
C LEU A 73 10.02 21.91 11.96
N ALA A 74 10.56 20.85 12.57
CA ALA A 74 10.94 20.85 13.98
C ALA A 74 12.20 21.69 14.27
N GLU A 75 13.13 21.81 13.32
CA GLU A 75 14.31 22.66 13.44
C GLU A 75 13.99 24.15 13.20
N PHE A 76 12.91 24.44 12.47
CA PHE A 76 12.44 25.81 12.21
C PHE A 76 11.60 26.40 13.36
N MET A 77 11.10 25.56 14.29
CA MET A 77 10.28 25.96 15.45
C MET A 77 11.12 26.05 16.72
#